data_AF-A0AAD1VQK7-F1
#
_entry.id   AF-A0AAD1VQK7-F1
#
_cell.length_a   1.000
_cell.length_b   1.000
_cell.length_c   1.000
_cell.angle_alpha   90.00
_cell.angle_beta   90.00
_cell.angle_gamma   90.00
#
_symmetry.space_group_name_H-M   'P 1'
#
loop_
_entity.id
_entity.type
_entity.pdbx_description
1 polymer ?
#
loop_
_entity_poly.entity_id
_entity_poly.type
_entity_poly.pdbx_seq_one_letter_code
_entity_poly.pdbx_strand_id
1 'polypeptide(L)'
;MPTNLENLTVAKRLEKVSLHPNPPKKGNPKECSNYQTIALISHASKVMLKILQARLKQYMDRELPDVQAGFRRGRGTRDQIANVRWIIEKVKEFQKNIYYCFIDYSKAFDFVDHNNMWQVLKEMGVPDHLIRLLRNLYVDQEATVRTEWFKIGKGV
;
A
#
# COMPACT_ATOMS: atom_id res chain seq x y z
N MET A 1 -21.02 16.65 30.48
CA MET A 1 -21.37 15.31 29.98
C MET A 1 -20.07 14.61 29.60
N PRO A 2 -19.60 13.60 30.35
CA PRO A 2 -18.30 12.98 30.09
C PRO A 2 -18.39 12.09 28.85
N THR A 3 -17.55 12.40 27.86
CA THR A 3 -17.35 11.63 26.64
C THR A 3 -16.76 10.27 26.99
N ASN A 4 -17.46 9.19 26.63
CA ASN A 4 -17.15 7.79 26.93
C ASN A 4 -15.66 7.42 26.86
N LEU A 5 -15.10 7.02 28.01
CA LEU A 5 -13.76 6.44 28.14
C LEU A 5 -13.60 5.16 27.27
N GLU A 6 -14.69 4.43 27.04
CA GLU A 6 -14.70 3.21 26.19
C GLU A 6 -14.43 3.51 24.71
N ASN A 7 -14.91 4.65 24.19
CA ASN A 7 -14.64 5.07 22.82
C ASN A 7 -13.15 5.39 22.60
N LEU A 8 -12.48 5.89 23.65
CA LEU A 8 -11.04 6.17 23.62
C LEU A 8 -10.20 4.89 23.64
N THR A 9 -10.62 3.86 24.38
CA THR A 9 -9.90 2.57 24.48
C THR A 9 -10.05 1.73 23.21
N VAL A 10 -11.22 1.76 22.55
CA VAL A 10 -11.43 1.09 21.26
C VAL A 10 -10.58 1.75 20.16
N ALA A 11 -10.55 3.09 20.10
CA ALA A 11 -9.71 3.82 19.14
C ALA A 11 -8.22 3.46 19.31
N LYS A 12 -7.70 3.48 20.53
CA LYS A 12 -6.30 3.10 20.85
C LYS A 12 -5.93 1.67 20.45
N ARG A 13 -6.90 0.75 20.32
CA ARG A 13 -6.65 -0.65 19.94
C ARG A 13 -6.61 -0.84 18.42
N LEU A 14 -7.20 0.08 17.66
CA LEU A 14 -7.15 0.08 16.20
C LEU A 14 -5.82 0.63 15.65
N GLU A 15 -5.15 1.45 16.45
CA GLU A 15 -3.88 2.16 16.14
C GLU A 15 -2.63 1.32 16.40
N LYS A 16 -2.76 0.19 17.10
CA LYS A 16 -1.64 -0.70 17.45
C LYS A 16 -1.40 -1.76 16.38
N VAL A 17 -0.16 -1.84 15.92
CA VAL A 17 0.29 -2.79 14.90
C VAL A 17 1.34 -3.73 15.49
N SER A 18 1.15 -5.05 15.34
CA SER A 18 2.22 -6.00 15.64
C SER A 18 3.00 -6.30 14.37
N LEU A 19 4.31 -6.17 14.43
CA LEU A 19 5.20 -6.39 13.30
C LEU A 19 5.84 -7.77 13.41
N HIS A 20 5.68 -8.57 12.35
CA HIS A 20 6.28 -9.90 12.24
C HIS A 20 7.37 -9.90 11.16
N PRO A 21 8.66 -10.01 11.52
CA PRO A 21 9.75 -10.11 10.56
C PRO A 21 9.69 -11.46 9.83
N ASN A 22 9.53 -11.45 8.53
CA ASN A 22 9.60 -12.65 7.71
C ASN A 22 11.07 -12.91 7.30
N PRO A 23 11.56 -14.18 7.31
CA PRO A 23 12.90 -14.52 6.84
C PRO A 23 13.23 -13.90 5.47
N PRO A 24 14.47 -13.42 5.30
CA PRO A 24 14.90 -12.77 4.07
C PRO A 24 14.89 -13.77 2.90
N LYS A 25 14.28 -13.37 1.79
CA LYS A 25 14.27 -14.16 0.56
C LYS A 25 15.60 -14.08 -0.20
N LYS A 26 16.36 -13.00 0.01
CA LYS A 26 17.67 -12.71 -0.60
C LYS A 26 18.52 -11.91 0.40
N GLY A 27 19.84 -11.99 0.28
CA GLY A 27 20.78 -11.26 1.13
C GLY A 27 21.15 -11.98 2.43
N ASN A 28 21.99 -11.33 3.24
CA ASN A 28 22.52 -11.89 4.48
C ASN A 28 21.43 -11.89 5.59
N PRO A 29 21.12 -13.03 6.23
CA PRO A 29 20.16 -13.10 7.34
C PRO A 29 20.53 -12.34 8.60
N LYS A 30 21.79 -11.89 8.72
CA LYS A 30 22.25 -11.06 9.83
C LYS A 30 21.94 -9.57 9.65
N GLU A 31 21.57 -9.15 8.44
CA GLU A 31 21.21 -7.76 8.15
C GLU A 31 19.71 -7.54 8.30
N CYS A 32 19.31 -6.70 9.26
CA CYS A 32 17.90 -6.38 9.53
C CYS A 32 17.18 -5.78 8.31
N SER A 33 17.91 -5.06 7.44
CA SER A 33 17.38 -4.45 6.23
C SER A 33 16.86 -5.48 5.21
N ASN A 34 17.29 -6.74 5.27
CA ASN A 34 16.86 -7.78 4.34
C ASN A 34 15.53 -8.45 4.75
N TYR A 35 15.06 -8.18 5.96
CA TYR A 35 13.77 -8.70 6.44
C TYR A 35 12.62 -7.88 5.87
N GLN A 36 11.57 -8.58 5.45
CA GLN A 36 10.31 -7.96 5.10
C GLN A 36 9.35 -8.12 6.27
N THR A 37 8.98 -7.00 6.88
CA THR A 37 8.08 -6.99 8.03
C THR A 37 6.64 -6.99 7.55
N ILE A 38 5.79 -7.80 8.18
CA ILE A 38 4.35 -7.82 7.93
C ILE A 38 3.64 -7.18 9.12
N ALA A 39 2.78 -6.20 8.83
CA ALA A 39 1.90 -5.57 9.79
C ALA A 39 0.67 -6.43 10.09
N LEU A 40 0.54 -6.87 11.33
CA LEU A 40 -0.64 -7.53 11.87
C LEU A 40 -1.50 -6.49 12.60
N ILE A 41 -2.62 -6.16 11.97
CA ILE A 41 -3.64 -5.25 12.50
C ILE A 41 -4.84 -6.01 13.04
N SER A 42 -5.61 -5.36 13.90
CA SER A 42 -6.83 -5.93 14.48
C SER A 42 -7.87 -6.31 13.41
N HIS A 43 -8.74 -7.28 13.71
CA HIS A 43 -9.83 -7.66 12.81
C HIS A 43 -10.78 -6.49 12.51
N ALA A 44 -11.07 -5.67 13.51
CA ALA A 44 -11.88 -4.46 13.34
C ALA A 44 -11.22 -3.47 12.36
N SER A 45 -9.91 -3.23 12.48
CA SER A 45 -9.15 -2.39 11.55
C SER A 45 -9.20 -2.95 10.12
N LYS A 46 -9.11 -4.27 9.93
CA LYS A 46 -9.24 -4.92 8.61
C LYS A 46 -10.60 -4.68 7.98
N VAL A 47 -11.69 -4.85 8.75
CA VAL A 47 -13.06 -4.59 8.28
C VAL A 47 -13.20 -3.13 7.86
N MET A 48 -12.72 -2.22 8.70
CA MET A 48 -12.76 -0.78 8.42
C MET A 48 -12.00 -0.41 7.15
N LEU A 49 -10.77 -0.91 6.99
CA LEU A 49 -9.96 -0.73 5.79
C LEU A 49 -10.64 -1.32 4.56
N LYS A 50 -11.38 -2.44 4.69
CA LYS A 50 -12.09 -3.04 3.57
C LYS A 50 -13.25 -2.16 3.09
N ILE A 51 -13.99 -1.55 4.02
CA ILE A 51 -15.05 -0.59 3.72
C ILE A 51 -14.47 0.66 3.04
N LEU A 52 -13.37 1.20 3.59
CA LEU A 52 -12.65 2.32 2.99
C LEU A 52 -12.15 2.00 1.57
N GLN A 53 -11.51 0.85 1.38
CA GLN A 53 -11.03 0.38 0.08
C GLN A 53 -12.18 0.34 -0.93
N ALA A 54 -13.34 -0.19 -0.57
CA ALA A 54 -14.49 -0.25 -1.45
C ALA A 54 -15.00 1.15 -1.85
N ARG A 55 -15.00 2.12 -0.92
CA ARG A 55 -15.43 3.50 -1.20
C ARG A 55 -14.42 4.27 -2.05
N LEU A 56 -13.13 4.04 -1.83
CA LEU A 56 -12.02 4.66 -2.57
C LEU A 56 -11.87 4.10 -3.98
N LYS A 57 -12.30 2.84 -4.19
CA LYS A 57 -12.12 2.11 -5.45
C LYS A 57 -12.59 2.88 -6.69
N GLN A 58 -13.73 3.57 -6.63
CA GLN A 58 -14.25 4.33 -7.77
C GLN A 58 -13.31 5.48 -8.20
N TYR A 59 -12.66 6.14 -7.25
CA TYR A 59 -11.71 7.21 -7.52
C TYR A 59 -10.42 6.64 -8.11
N MET A 60 -9.91 5.55 -7.50
CA MET A 60 -8.73 4.87 -8.03
C MET A 60 -8.98 4.36 -9.45
N ASP A 61 -10.16 3.79 -9.71
CA ASP A 61 -10.44 3.19 -11.01
C ASP A 61 -10.57 4.22 -12.14
N ARG A 62 -10.97 5.46 -11.81
CA ARG A 62 -11.06 6.61 -12.73
C ARG A 62 -9.68 7.17 -13.08
N GLU A 63 -8.79 7.27 -12.10
CA GLU A 63 -7.49 7.95 -12.26
C GLU A 63 -6.38 7.00 -12.70
N LEU A 64 -6.47 5.70 -12.39
CA LEU A 64 -5.43 4.73 -12.74
C LEU A 64 -5.43 4.42 -14.25
N PRO A 65 -4.28 4.51 -14.92
CA PRO A 65 -4.20 4.33 -16.36
C PRO A 65 -4.52 2.89 -16.79
N ASP A 66 -4.91 2.72 -18.06
CA ASP A 66 -5.29 1.41 -18.58
C ASP A 66 -4.13 0.41 -18.65
N VAL A 67 -2.90 0.91 -18.76
CA VAL A 67 -1.68 0.10 -18.72
C VAL A 67 -1.38 -0.48 -17.34
N GLN A 68 -1.94 0.09 -16.26
CA GLN A 68 -1.75 -0.43 -14.90
C GLN A 68 -2.52 -1.73 -14.71
N ALA A 69 -1.78 -2.82 -14.46
CA ALA A 69 -2.35 -4.12 -14.10
C ALA A 69 -2.28 -4.42 -12.59
N GLY A 70 -1.25 -3.90 -11.90
CA GLY A 70 -1.05 -4.14 -10.47
C GLY A 70 -2.25 -3.65 -9.66
N PHE A 71 -2.74 -4.49 -8.74
CA PHE A 71 -3.86 -4.20 -7.84
C PHE A 71 -5.19 -3.84 -8.53
N ARG A 72 -5.35 -4.14 -9.82
CA ARG A 72 -6.58 -3.89 -10.60
C ARG A 72 -7.35 -5.20 -10.79
N ARG A 73 -8.66 -5.17 -10.53
CA ARG A 73 -9.53 -6.35 -10.70
C ARG A 73 -9.63 -6.69 -12.18
N GLY A 74 -9.46 -7.96 -12.53
CA GLY A 74 -9.60 -8.45 -13.90
C GLY A 74 -8.40 -8.13 -14.81
N ARG A 75 -7.30 -7.64 -14.25
CA ARG A 75 -6.03 -7.44 -14.96
C ARG A 75 -4.93 -8.18 -14.22
N GLY A 76 -4.00 -8.77 -14.96
CA GLY A 76 -2.91 -9.54 -14.36
C GLY A 76 -1.66 -9.60 -15.20
N THR A 77 -0.67 -10.32 -14.67
CA THR A 77 0.65 -10.49 -15.31
C THR A 77 0.53 -11.14 -16.69
N ARG A 78 -0.45 -12.03 -16.89
CA ARG A 78 -0.69 -12.68 -18.19
C ARG A 78 -1.01 -11.66 -19.29
N ASP A 79 -1.84 -10.67 -18.99
CA ASP A 79 -2.23 -9.63 -19.95
C ASP A 79 -1.00 -8.77 -20.31
N GLN A 80 -0.17 -8.43 -19.33
CA GLN A 80 1.04 -7.63 -19.56
C GLN A 80 2.11 -8.40 -20.34
N ILE A 81 2.27 -9.71 -20.10
CA ILE A 81 3.16 -10.56 -20.91
C ILE A 81 2.67 -10.60 -22.36
N ALA A 82 1.35 -10.74 -22.58
CA ALA A 82 0.77 -10.73 -23.92
C ALA A 82 1.01 -9.38 -24.62
N ASN A 83 0.79 -8.26 -23.93
CA ASN A 83 1.07 -6.92 -24.46
C ASN A 83 2.54 -6.76 -24.89
N VAL A 84 3.48 -7.14 -24.03
CA VAL A 84 4.92 -7.09 -24.35
C VAL A 84 5.23 -7.96 -25.57
N ARG A 85 4.67 -9.18 -25.63
CA ARG A 85 4.87 -10.09 -26.75
C ARG A 85 4.34 -9.50 -28.07
N TRP A 86 3.14 -8.93 -28.08
CA TRP A 86 2.58 -8.29 -29.26
C TRP A 86 3.43 -7.10 -29.74
N ILE A 87 3.96 -6.31 -28.81
CA ILE A 87 4.88 -5.21 -29.15
C ILE A 87 6.15 -5.77 -29.83
N ILE A 88 6.75 -6.84 -29.28
CA ILE A 88 7.93 -7.50 -29.88
C ILE A 88 7.61 -8.01 -31.29
N GLU A 89 6.46 -8.68 -31.46
CA GLU A 89 6.02 -9.23 -32.75
C GLU A 89 5.84 -8.11 -33.78
N LYS A 90 5.20 -6.99 -33.40
CA LYS A 90 5.04 -5.83 -34.29
C LYS A 90 6.35 -5.15 -34.64
N VAL A 91 7.26 -4.97 -33.69
CA VAL A 91 8.58 -4.38 -33.99
C VAL A 91 9.37 -5.25 -34.97
N LYS A 92 9.31 -6.58 -34.81
CA LYS A 92 9.96 -7.53 -35.73
C LYS A 92 9.37 -7.47 -37.14
N GLU A 93 8.04 -7.35 -37.26
CA GLU A 93 7.34 -7.19 -38.54
C GLU A 93 7.87 -5.99 -39.34
N PHE A 94 8.11 -4.86 -38.66
CA PHE A 94 8.63 -3.64 -39.29
C PHE A 94 10.16 -3.54 -39.31
N GLN A 95 10.90 -4.60 -38.93
CA GLN A 95 12.36 -4.64 -38.90
C GLN A 95 12.96 -3.46 -38.10
N LYS A 96 12.32 -3.09 -36.99
CA LYS A 96 12.79 -2.03 -36.09
C LYS A 96 13.51 -2.62 -34.89
N ASN A 97 14.29 -1.79 -34.20
CA ASN A 97 14.89 -2.15 -32.91
C ASN A 97 13.96 -1.74 -31.77
N ILE A 98 13.94 -2.52 -30.68
CA ILE A 98 13.23 -2.20 -29.44
C ILE A 98 14.15 -2.43 -28.24
N TYR A 99 14.00 -1.58 -27.24
CA TYR A 99 14.68 -1.69 -25.96
C TYR A 99 13.65 -1.68 -24.84
N TYR A 100 13.85 -2.53 -23.83
CA TYR A 100 13.01 -2.55 -22.62
C TYR A 100 13.82 -2.10 -21.42
N CYS A 101 13.21 -1.29 -20.57
CA CYS A 101 13.74 -0.92 -19.26
C CYS A 101 12.75 -1.39 -18.20
N PHE A 102 13.23 -2.24 -17.28
CA PHE A 102 12.44 -2.71 -16.15
C PHE A 102 12.90 -1.96 -14.90
N ILE A 103 11.97 -1.29 -14.23
CA ILE A 103 12.21 -0.50 -13.02
C ILE A 103 11.55 -1.22 -11.84
N ASP A 104 12.31 -1.48 -10.79
CA ASP A 104 11.82 -2.06 -9.54
C ASP A 104 12.21 -1.16 -8.36
N TYR A 105 11.22 -0.81 -7.53
CA TYR A 105 11.42 0.07 -6.39
C TYR A 105 11.77 -0.73 -5.14
N SER A 106 12.96 -0.48 -4.58
CA SER A 106 13.36 -1.10 -3.31
C SER A 106 12.44 -0.65 -2.18
N LYS A 107 11.81 -1.62 -1.48
CA LYS A 107 10.94 -1.40 -0.31
C LYS A 107 9.87 -0.32 -0.53
N ALA A 108 9.22 -0.33 -1.69
CA ALA A 108 8.28 0.73 -2.10
C ALA A 108 7.25 1.13 -1.02
N PHE A 109 6.72 0.15 -0.27
CA PHE A 109 5.75 0.41 0.80
C PHE A 109 6.34 1.11 2.01
N ASP A 110 7.62 0.90 2.35
CA ASP A 110 8.27 1.50 3.51
C ASP A 110 8.58 2.99 3.30
N PHE A 111 8.69 3.40 2.03
CA PHE A 111 9.08 4.76 1.62
C PHE A 111 7.89 5.68 1.31
N VAL A 112 6.65 5.23 1.50
CA VAL A 112 5.47 6.08 1.25
C VAL A 112 5.43 7.21 2.26
N ASP A 113 5.49 8.45 1.73
CA ASP A 113 5.28 9.66 2.51
C ASP A 113 3.78 9.95 2.66
N HIS A 114 3.33 10.06 3.91
CA HIS A 114 1.91 10.23 4.21
C HIS A 114 1.36 11.57 3.73
N ASN A 115 2.15 12.65 3.81
CA ASN A 115 1.69 13.98 3.39
C ASN A 115 1.44 14.01 1.87
N ASN A 116 2.36 13.47 1.09
CA ASN A 116 2.21 13.31 -0.34
C ASN A 116 1.01 12.41 -0.68
N MET A 117 0.82 11.30 0.04
CA MET A 117 -0.35 10.43 -0.15
C MET A 117 -1.68 11.17 0.09
N TRP A 118 -1.78 11.99 1.14
CA TRP A 118 -2.99 12.78 1.41
C TRP A 118 -3.26 13.81 0.32
N GLN A 119 -2.21 14.45 -0.20
CA GLN A 119 -2.32 15.42 -1.29
C GLN A 119 -2.81 14.75 -2.57
N VAL A 120 -2.22 13.62 -2.97
CA VAL A 120 -2.63 12.85 -4.15
C VAL A 120 -4.10 12.45 -4.04
N LEU A 121 -4.55 11.93 -2.89
CA LEU A 121 -5.97 11.56 -2.70
C LEU A 121 -6.91 12.76 -2.87
N LYS A 122 -6.48 13.95 -2.43
CA LYS A 122 -7.26 15.18 -2.60
C LYS A 122 -7.32 15.61 -4.07
N GLU A 123 -6.20 15.54 -4.79
CA GLU A 123 -6.12 15.83 -6.22
C GLU A 123 -6.97 14.87 -7.07
N MET A 124 -7.06 13.60 -6.65
CA MET A 124 -7.97 12.60 -7.24
C MET A 124 -9.46 12.86 -6.93
N GLY A 125 -9.79 13.92 -6.19
CA GLY A 125 -11.16 14.29 -5.84
C GLY A 125 -11.80 13.39 -4.79
N VAL A 126 -11.01 12.69 -3.96
CA VAL A 126 -11.54 11.91 -2.84
C VAL A 126 -12.12 12.88 -1.79
N PRO A 127 -13.36 12.67 -1.30
CA PRO A 127 -13.96 13.50 -0.28
C PRO A 127 -13.13 13.59 1.00
N ASP A 128 -13.00 14.80 1.56
CA ASP A 128 -12.19 15.08 2.76
C ASP A 128 -12.54 14.20 3.96
N HIS A 129 -13.81 13.79 4.10
CA HIS A 129 -14.22 12.92 5.19
C HIS A 129 -13.63 11.50 5.08
N LEU A 130 -13.43 10.98 3.86
CA LEU A 130 -12.76 9.69 3.64
C LEU A 130 -11.25 9.81 3.85
N ILE A 131 -10.64 10.91 3.39
CA ILE A 131 -9.22 11.19 3.61
C ILE A 131 -8.94 11.30 5.11
N ARG A 132 -9.79 12.03 5.86
CA ARG A 132 -9.68 12.15 7.32
C ARG A 132 -9.81 10.80 8.02
N LEU A 133 -10.77 9.97 7.59
CA LEU A 133 -10.96 8.63 8.15
C LEU A 133 -9.73 7.75 7.95
N LEU A 134 -9.14 7.79 6.74
CA LEU A 134 -7.91 7.07 6.43
C LEU A 134 -6.71 7.63 7.21
N ARG A 135 -6.57 8.96 7.28
CA ARG A 135 -5.51 9.62 8.07
C ARG A 135 -5.57 9.22 9.53
N ASN A 136 -6.75 9.17 10.14
CA ASN A 136 -6.91 8.75 11.53
C ASN A 136 -6.48 7.30 11.79
N LEU A 137 -6.42 6.45 10.75
CA LEU A 137 -5.85 5.11 10.89
C LEU A 137 -4.33 5.13 10.95
N TYR A 138 -3.67 6.15 10.39
CA TYR A 138 -2.20 6.28 10.30
C TYR A 138 -1.60 7.22 11.35
N VAL A 139 -2.37 8.19 11.88
CA VAL A 139 -1.91 9.12 12.91
C VAL A 139 -1.59 8.37 14.20
N ASP A 140 -0.45 8.70 14.80
CA ASP A 140 0.04 8.13 16.07
C ASP A 140 0.04 6.59 16.12
N GLN A 141 0.18 5.93 14.96
CA GLN A 141 0.35 4.49 14.93
C GLN A 141 1.60 4.06 15.69
N GLU A 142 1.41 3.11 16.60
CA GLU A 142 2.47 2.45 17.34
C GLU A 142 2.61 1.02 16.86
N ALA A 143 3.85 0.62 16.61
CA ALA A 143 4.21 -0.72 16.22
C ALA A 143 5.03 -1.42 17.30
N THR A 144 4.95 -2.75 17.37
CA THR A 144 5.86 -3.54 18.21
C THR A 144 6.44 -4.74 17.48
N VAL A 145 7.73 -5.00 17.73
CA VAL A 145 8.37 -6.28 17.41
C VAL A 145 8.63 -6.98 18.74
N ARG A 146 7.85 -8.04 19.01
CA ARG A 146 7.87 -8.86 20.24
C ARG A 146 7.44 -8.16 21.54
N THR A 147 8.06 -7.04 21.93
CA THR A 147 7.86 -6.49 23.30
C THR A 147 7.83 -4.96 23.39
N GLU A 148 8.63 -4.24 22.60
CA GLU A 148 8.74 -2.78 22.71
C GLU A 148 7.90 -2.06 21.66
N TRP A 149 7.22 -0.98 22.07
CA TRP A 149 6.41 -0.14 21.18
C TRP A 149 7.21 1.04 20.68
N PHE A 150 7.09 1.35 19.39
CA PHE A 150 7.71 2.50 18.74
C PHE A 150 6.76 3.14 17.74
N LYS A 151 6.93 4.44 17.49
CA LYS A 151 6.08 5.17 16.53
C LYS A 151 6.44 4.83 15.09
N ILE A 152 5.43 4.67 14.24
CA ILE A 152 5.59 4.53 12.79
C ILE A 152 5.70 5.93 12.17
N GLY A 153 6.81 6.20 11.48
CA GLY A 153 7.05 7.51 10.84
C GLY A 153 6.79 7.55 9.33
N LYS A 154 6.88 6.41 8.64
CA LYS A 154 6.72 6.29 7.18
C LYS A 154 6.19 4.91 6.81
N GLY A 155 5.69 4.81 5.59
CA GLY A 155 5.25 3.57 4.98
C GLY A 155 3.78 3.22 5.20
N VAL A 156 3.35 2.07 4.69
CA VAL A 156 1.92 1.67 4.62
C VAL A 156 1.62 0.44 5.45
#